data_AF-A0A179GGK4-F1
#
_entry.id   AF-A0A179GGK4-F1
#
_cell.length_a   1.000
_cell.length_b   1.000
_cell.length_c   1.000
_cell.angle_alpha   90.00
_cell.angle_beta   90.00
_cell.angle_gamma   90.00
#
_symmetry.space_group_name_H-M   'P 1'
#
loop_
_entity.id
_entity.type
_entity.pdbx_description
1 polymer ?
#
loop_
_entity_poly.entity_id
_entity_poly.type
_entity_poly.pdbx_seq_one_letter_code
_entity_poly.pdbx_strand_id
1 'polypeptide(L)'
;MCRKIESFVEAMFAKPATLLTPLIIGGFNVLYPMRIDGLPANVLIRLPCPNQAVFPEEKTLVEAATASCIRQCTRLPIPKHFSYGIDPAIGPFVIIQDLGSRRVMGQVLEAPRDDPNDTPVLRPDISEGELMVHYAKMARCLIHLAEAEFPRIGSLVETSPGCFEVMQRPMTLNMNNMVQLSNIPKSIFPAKGTTYQTADEWYTVLAEMQIATLLFQHNDMISSEDDCRTKYVARQLFRRLAKEGRLSTFGFAEDDWSANRREAGGTLPAPNCAGAFRLWSDDFRPANIVVDEDDQVLGAIDWEFAYVGPTQFILDPPWWLLLDVPEMWDDGIDDWTSIYEKRLETWLSAMEETEKEADFGALTLSSYMRESWTTGRFWLNYAARKSWAFDTIYWKYLDQRFFGERRADISTDQLWKTRVQLLNKEERAAMEPLVKTKMDESKDRVLVQWDATEARKRLSSYIFD
;
A
#
# COMPACT_ATOMS: atom_id res chain seq x y z
N MET A 1 10.18 30.86 -0.70
CA MET A 1 10.54 29.48 -1.14
C MET A 1 10.91 29.46 -2.62
N CYS A 2 10.00 29.84 -3.53
CA CYS A 2 10.21 29.76 -4.99
C CYS A 2 11.56 30.29 -5.50
N ARG A 3 11.97 31.52 -5.14
CA ARG A 3 13.28 32.08 -5.55
C ARG A 3 14.48 31.22 -5.13
N LYS A 4 14.41 30.55 -3.98
CA LYS A 4 15.48 29.64 -3.52
C LYS A 4 15.57 28.41 -4.43
N ILE A 5 14.41 27.88 -4.83
CA ILE A 5 14.33 26.72 -5.73
C ILE A 5 14.83 27.11 -7.13
N GLU A 6 14.45 28.27 -7.64
CA GLU A 6 14.98 28.80 -8.91
C GLU A 6 16.51 28.89 -8.87
N SER A 7 17.08 29.58 -7.87
CA SER A 7 18.55 29.69 -7.74
C SER A 7 19.25 28.34 -7.59
N PHE A 8 18.63 27.40 -6.88
CA PHE A 8 19.13 26.03 -6.74
C PHE A 8 19.18 25.30 -8.09
N VAL A 9 18.10 25.39 -8.86
CA VAL A 9 18.00 24.77 -10.19
C VAL A 9 18.95 25.42 -11.18
N GLU A 10 19.08 26.75 -11.17
CA GLU A 10 20.03 27.47 -12.02
C GLU A 10 21.47 27.03 -11.76
N ALA A 11 21.84 26.90 -10.49
CA ALA A 11 23.15 26.42 -10.08
C ALA A 11 23.38 24.96 -10.53
N MET A 12 22.38 24.08 -10.38
CA MET A 12 22.49 22.67 -10.74
C MET A 12 22.62 22.45 -12.25
N PHE A 13 21.80 23.13 -13.06
CA PHE A 13 21.83 22.99 -14.51
C PHE A 13 22.87 23.89 -15.19
N ALA A 14 23.46 24.83 -14.45
CA ALA A 14 24.34 25.88 -14.97
C ALA A 14 23.69 26.70 -16.10
N LYS A 15 22.38 26.96 -15.99
CA LYS A 15 21.55 27.64 -16.99
C LYS A 15 20.43 28.44 -16.33
N PRO A 16 19.91 29.50 -16.98
CA PRO A 16 18.74 30.21 -16.48
C PRO A 16 17.52 29.28 -16.33
N ALA A 17 16.76 29.49 -15.26
CA ALA A 17 15.54 28.74 -14.96
C ALA A 17 14.38 29.69 -14.69
N THR A 18 13.22 29.41 -15.28
CA THR A 18 11.99 30.18 -15.06
C THR A 18 10.93 29.28 -14.45
N LEU A 19 10.39 29.65 -13.29
CA LEU A 19 9.24 29.00 -12.69
C LEU A 19 7.99 29.22 -13.55
N LEU A 20 7.26 28.15 -13.79
CA LEU A 20 5.98 28.17 -14.47
C LEU A 20 4.86 28.00 -13.45
N THR A 21 3.75 28.72 -13.64
CA THR A 21 2.57 28.67 -12.79
C THR A 21 1.40 28.00 -13.52
N PRO A 22 0.46 27.36 -12.80
CA PRO A 22 0.40 27.20 -11.34
C PRO A 22 1.38 26.14 -10.80
N LEU A 23 1.64 26.19 -9.49
CA LEU A 23 2.26 25.08 -8.77
C LEU A 23 1.28 23.90 -8.70
N ILE A 24 1.81 22.69 -8.59
CA ILE A 24 0.99 21.48 -8.44
C ILE A 24 1.16 21.02 -6.99
N ILE A 25 0.05 20.95 -6.25
CA ILE A 25 0.05 20.56 -4.83
C ILE A 25 -0.65 19.22 -4.73
N GLY A 26 0.11 18.17 -4.40
CA GLY A 26 -0.42 16.85 -4.10
C GLY A 26 -0.60 16.64 -2.60
N GLY A 27 -0.98 15.40 -2.22
CA GLY A 27 -1.20 15.04 -0.81
C GLY A 27 0.07 15.06 0.06
N PHE A 28 1.23 14.78 -0.54
CA PHE A 28 2.50 14.68 0.19
C PHE A 28 3.64 15.52 -0.40
N ASN A 29 3.47 16.09 -1.59
CA ASN A 29 4.53 16.84 -2.27
C ASN A 29 3.97 18.04 -3.05
N VAL A 30 4.79 19.08 -3.15
CA VAL A 30 4.58 20.22 -4.05
C VAL A 30 5.54 20.10 -5.23
N LEU A 31 5.01 20.20 -6.44
CA LEU A 31 5.80 20.26 -7.66
C LEU A 31 5.87 21.69 -8.17
N TYR A 32 7.09 22.10 -8.49
CA TYR A 32 7.44 23.41 -9.04
C TYR A 32 7.85 23.20 -10.50
N PRO A 33 6.96 23.45 -11.48
CA PRO A 33 7.29 23.29 -12.88
C PRO A 33 8.26 24.40 -13.32
N MET A 34 9.31 24.05 -14.04
CA MET A 34 10.34 24.99 -14.48
C MET A 34 10.74 24.77 -15.94
N ARG A 35 10.91 25.88 -16.66
CA ARG A 35 11.59 25.93 -17.95
C ARG A 35 13.07 26.20 -17.72
N ILE A 36 13.92 25.31 -18.20
CA ILE A 36 15.38 25.50 -18.22
C ILE A 36 15.81 25.83 -19.64
N ASP A 37 16.58 26.91 -19.80
CA ASP A 37 16.99 27.34 -21.13
C ASP A 37 17.79 26.25 -21.86
N GLY A 38 17.45 26.03 -23.12
CA GLY A 38 18.09 25.01 -23.96
C GLY A 38 17.86 23.55 -23.55
N LEU A 39 16.91 23.25 -22.66
CA LEU A 39 16.37 21.89 -22.52
C LEU A 39 15.09 21.72 -23.37
N PRO A 40 14.89 20.55 -24.00
CA PRO A 40 13.74 20.30 -24.86
C PRO A 40 12.43 20.22 -24.06
N ALA A 41 12.48 19.69 -22.85
CA ALA A 41 11.34 19.53 -21.96
C ALA A 41 11.49 20.41 -20.71
N ASN A 42 10.35 20.77 -20.10
CA ASN A 42 10.32 21.32 -18.76
C ASN A 42 10.77 20.26 -17.75
N VAL A 43 11.08 20.72 -16.54
CA VAL A 43 11.37 19.86 -15.39
C VAL A 43 10.38 20.17 -14.27
N LEU A 44 10.10 19.17 -13.45
CA LEU A 44 9.33 19.33 -12.23
C LEU A 44 10.28 19.14 -11.05
N ILE A 45 10.33 20.13 -10.17
CA ILE A 45 11.06 20.02 -8.91
C ILE A 45 10.05 19.64 -7.85
N ARG A 46 10.20 18.46 -7.27
CA ARG A 46 9.29 17.86 -6.29
C ARG A 46 9.91 17.95 -4.90
N LEU A 47 9.23 18.62 -3.98
CA LEU A 47 9.60 18.75 -2.56
C LEU A 47 8.47 18.18 -1.70
N PRO A 48 8.76 17.50 -0.58
CA PRO A 48 7.72 17.04 0.32
C PRO A 48 6.98 18.21 0.98
N CYS A 49 5.67 18.05 1.16
CA CYS A 49 4.82 18.97 1.88
C CYS A 49 5.25 19.05 3.35
N PRO A 50 5.50 20.26 3.88
CA PRO A 50 5.82 20.43 5.30
C PRO A 50 4.74 19.81 6.20
N ASN A 51 5.16 19.06 7.20
CA ASN A 51 4.32 18.42 8.22
C ASN A 51 3.35 17.31 7.75
N GLN A 52 3.21 17.05 6.44
CA GLN A 52 2.36 15.97 5.93
C GLN A 52 3.13 14.66 5.73
N ALA A 53 4.36 14.73 5.20
CA ALA A 53 5.18 13.53 4.98
C ALA A 53 5.93 13.12 6.26
N VAL A 54 5.71 11.89 6.72
CA VAL A 54 6.49 11.30 7.81
C VAL A 54 7.86 10.85 7.25
N PHE A 55 8.95 11.19 7.95
CA PHE A 55 10.34 10.92 7.53
C PHE A 55 10.67 11.51 6.14
N PRO A 56 10.53 12.83 5.92
CA PRO A 56 10.55 13.44 4.59
C PRO A 56 11.85 13.16 3.81
N GLU A 57 13.01 13.14 4.47
CA GLU A 57 14.28 12.80 3.83
C GLU A 57 14.33 11.33 3.36
N GLU A 58 14.03 10.39 4.25
CA GLU A 58 14.05 8.94 3.94
C GLU A 58 13.04 8.61 2.83
N LYS A 59 11.81 9.14 2.95
CA LYS A 59 10.73 8.99 1.97
C LYS A 59 11.14 9.50 0.59
N THR A 60 11.73 10.69 0.51
CA THR A 60 12.11 11.32 -0.76
C THR A 60 13.25 10.57 -1.45
N LEU A 61 14.27 10.15 -0.69
CA LEU A 61 15.39 9.38 -1.24
C LEU A 61 14.96 7.99 -1.72
N VAL A 62 14.10 7.30 -0.96
CA VAL A 62 13.54 6.00 -1.34
C VAL A 62 12.69 6.09 -2.60
N GLU A 63 11.83 7.10 -2.70
CA GLU A 63 11.02 7.36 -3.89
C GLU A 63 11.88 7.53 -5.14
N ALA A 64 12.90 8.38 -5.07
CA ALA A 64 13.78 8.67 -6.20
C ALA A 64 14.63 7.46 -6.60
N ALA A 65 15.17 6.72 -5.62
CA ALA A 65 15.92 5.49 -5.87
C ALA A 65 15.03 4.41 -6.51
N THR A 66 13.80 4.28 -6.03
CA THR A 66 12.82 3.30 -6.57
C THR A 66 12.47 3.63 -8.01
N ALA A 67 12.08 4.88 -8.30
CA ALA A 67 11.74 5.29 -9.66
C ALA A 67 12.93 5.17 -10.63
N SER A 68 14.14 5.50 -10.18
CA SER A 68 15.36 5.36 -10.98
C SER A 68 15.71 3.88 -11.24
N CYS A 69 15.54 3.01 -10.24
CA CYS A 69 15.69 1.58 -10.38
C CYS A 69 14.71 1.01 -11.42
N ILE A 70 13.41 1.29 -11.27
CA ILE A 70 12.35 0.83 -12.19
C ILE A 70 12.66 1.23 -13.63
N ARG A 71 13.09 2.49 -13.84
CA ARG A 71 13.48 2.99 -15.16
C ARG A 71 14.64 2.20 -15.78
N GLN A 72 15.55 1.69 -14.95
CA GLN A 72 16.71 0.93 -15.40
C GLN A 72 16.42 -0.57 -15.58
N CYS A 73 15.60 -1.16 -14.72
CA CYS A 73 15.42 -2.61 -14.65
C CYS A 73 14.10 -3.12 -15.24
N THR A 74 13.19 -2.23 -15.66
CA THR A 74 11.90 -2.63 -16.23
C THR A 74 11.59 -1.88 -17.54
N ARG A 75 10.57 -2.36 -18.24
CA ARG A 75 9.97 -1.68 -19.41
C ARG A 75 8.89 -0.64 -19.04
N LEU A 76 8.64 -0.38 -17.76
CA LEU A 76 7.63 0.59 -17.34
C LEU A 76 8.13 2.00 -17.72
N PRO A 77 7.33 2.82 -18.45
CA PRO A 77 7.74 4.17 -18.78
C PRO A 77 7.78 5.01 -17.50
N ILE A 78 8.95 5.52 -17.15
CA ILE A 78 9.16 6.41 -15.99
C ILE A 78 9.75 7.72 -16.51
N PRO A 79 9.27 8.90 -16.06
CA PRO A 79 9.93 10.16 -16.42
C PRO A 79 11.41 10.14 -16.09
N LYS A 80 12.22 10.81 -16.91
CA LYS A 80 13.66 10.92 -16.63
C LYS A 80 13.88 11.61 -15.28
N HIS A 81 14.63 10.97 -14.39
CA HIS A 81 15.13 11.58 -13.16
C HIS A 81 16.46 12.28 -13.47
N PHE A 82 16.55 13.57 -13.14
CA PHE A 82 17.75 14.38 -13.40
C PHE A 82 18.68 14.40 -12.19
N SER A 83 18.13 14.58 -11.00
CA SER A 83 18.86 14.68 -9.75
C SER A 83 17.91 14.56 -8.58
N TYR A 84 18.39 14.09 -7.44
CA TYR A 84 17.65 14.05 -6.19
C TYR A 84 18.64 14.09 -5.03
N GLY A 85 18.19 14.49 -3.84
CA GLY A 85 19.07 14.60 -2.69
C GLY A 85 18.49 15.46 -1.58
N ILE A 86 19.36 15.91 -0.68
CA ILE A 86 19.04 16.82 0.42
C ILE A 86 19.89 18.07 0.24
N ASP A 87 19.22 19.19 -0.02
CA ASP A 87 19.86 20.49 -0.12
C ASP A 87 19.67 21.29 1.18
N PRO A 88 20.70 22.00 1.70
CA PRO A 88 20.57 22.78 2.93
C PRO A 88 19.54 23.92 2.88
N ALA A 89 19.24 24.46 1.70
CA ALA A 89 18.37 25.62 1.54
C ALA A 89 16.91 25.23 1.23
N ILE A 90 16.69 24.16 0.47
CA ILE A 90 15.36 23.71 0.04
C ILE A 90 14.91 22.39 0.64
N GLY A 91 15.80 21.66 1.32
CA GLY A 91 15.51 20.36 1.94
C GLY A 91 15.59 19.20 0.94
N PRO A 92 14.92 18.07 1.23
CA PRO A 92 14.85 16.93 0.32
C PRO A 92 14.12 17.29 -0.99
N PHE A 93 14.66 16.84 -2.12
CA PHE A 93 14.12 17.16 -3.44
C PHE A 93 14.29 16.00 -4.44
N VAL A 94 13.44 15.98 -5.46
CA VAL A 94 13.59 15.18 -6.69
C VAL A 94 13.37 16.10 -7.89
N ILE A 95 14.22 16.03 -8.91
CA ILE A 95 14.05 16.72 -10.19
C ILE A 95 13.73 15.69 -11.27
N ILE A 96 12.53 15.78 -11.82
CA ILE A 96 12.03 14.84 -12.82
C ILE A 96 11.62 15.57 -14.10
N GLN A 97 11.56 14.84 -15.21
CA GLN A 97 11.04 15.33 -16.46
C GLN A 97 9.55 15.66 -16.35
N ASP A 98 9.17 16.82 -16.87
CA ASP A 98 7.79 17.13 -17.14
C ASP A 98 7.37 16.41 -18.44
N LEU A 99 6.39 15.51 -18.34
CA LEU A 99 5.85 14.77 -19.49
C LEU A 99 4.97 15.63 -20.42
N GLY A 100 4.70 16.89 -20.06
CA GLY A 100 3.93 17.83 -20.87
C GLY A 100 2.40 17.65 -20.78
N SER A 101 1.93 16.53 -20.26
CA SER A 101 0.52 16.28 -19.94
C SER A 101 0.26 16.40 -18.43
N ARG A 102 -0.97 16.75 -18.07
CA ARG A 102 -1.52 16.66 -16.70
C ARG A 102 -2.68 15.67 -16.62
N ARG A 103 -3.02 15.05 -17.76
CA ARG A 103 -4.10 14.07 -17.85
C ARG A 103 -3.58 12.72 -17.36
N VAL A 104 -4.36 12.07 -16.51
CA VAL A 104 -4.01 10.76 -15.91
C VAL A 104 -5.09 9.73 -16.21
N MET A 105 -4.73 8.44 -16.23
CA MET A 105 -5.68 7.36 -16.52
C MET A 105 -6.88 7.36 -15.55
N GLY A 106 -6.71 7.84 -14.32
CA GLY A 106 -7.82 8.04 -13.38
C GLY A 106 -8.93 8.95 -13.93
N GLN A 107 -8.55 10.08 -14.54
CA GLN A 107 -9.49 11.02 -15.17
C GLN A 107 -10.17 10.44 -16.42
N VAL A 108 -9.50 9.49 -17.09
CA VAL A 108 -10.09 8.76 -18.23
C VAL A 108 -11.19 7.83 -17.74
N LEU A 109 -11.00 7.18 -16.58
CA LEU A 109 -11.88 6.15 -16.06
C LEU A 109 -12.98 6.69 -15.14
N GLU A 110 -12.79 7.84 -14.50
CA GLU A 110 -13.72 8.35 -13.50
C GLU A 110 -15.03 8.86 -14.10
N ALA A 111 -16.09 8.78 -13.29
CA ALA A 111 -17.33 9.48 -13.54
C ALA A 111 -17.11 11.01 -13.42
N PRO A 112 -17.87 11.83 -14.17
CA PRO A 112 -17.91 13.27 -13.92
C PRO A 112 -18.26 13.56 -12.46
N ARG A 113 -17.57 14.52 -11.84
CA ARG A 113 -17.79 14.98 -10.47
C ARG A 113 -18.08 16.47 -10.46
N ASP A 114 -19.00 16.88 -9.59
CA ASP A 114 -19.33 18.30 -9.39
C ASP A 114 -18.27 18.98 -8.52
N ASP A 115 -17.81 18.32 -7.45
CA ASP A 115 -16.67 18.78 -6.64
C ASP A 115 -15.42 17.93 -6.97
N PRO A 116 -14.30 18.55 -7.40
CA PRO A 116 -13.03 17.85 -7.58
C PRO A 116 -12.50 17.13 -6.33
N ASN A 117 -12.99 17.48 -5.13
CA ASN A 117 -12.65 16.83 -3.87
C ASN A 117 -13.51 15.59 -3.56
N ASP A 118 -14.59 15.35 -4.29
CA ASP A 118 -15.39 14.13 -4.13
C ASP A 118 -14.56 12.91 -4.47
N THR A 119 -14.86 11.77 -3.88
CA THR A 119 -14.08 10.56 -4.14
C THR A 119 -14.34 10.07 -5.58
N PRO A 120 -13.29 9.84 -6.39
CA PRO A 120 -13.47 9.38 -7.76
C PRO A 120 -14.02 7.95 -7.77
N VAL A 121 -15.05 7.73 -8.58
CA VAL A 121 -15.64 6.41 -8.83
C VAL A 121 -15.55 6.07 -10.30
N LEU A 122 -15.40 4.78 -10.62
CA LEU A 122 -15.41 4.31 -12.00
C LEU A 122 -16.72 4.73 -12.68
N ARG A 123 -16.60 5.26 -13.90
CA ARG A 123 -17.74 5.68 -14.72
C ARG A 123 -18.74 4.51 -14.90
N PRO A 124 -19.99 4.62 -14.39
CA PRO A 124 -20.92 3.49 -14.40
C PRO A 124 -21.34 3.02 -15.80
N ASP A 125 -21.42 3.95 -16.76
CA ASP A 125 -21.86 3.74 -18.14
C ASP A 125 -20.70 3.45 -19.12
N ILE A 126 -19.46 3.30 -18.63
CA ILE A 126 -18.35 2.90 -19.49
C ILE A 126 -18.63 1.53 -20.12
N SER A 127 -18.51 1.46 -21.45
CA SER A 127 -18.71 0.21 -22.17
C SER A 127 -17.62 -0.80 -21.80
N GLU A 128 -17.94 -2.10 -21.82
CA GLU A 128 -16.94 -3.14 -21.52
C GLU A 128 -15.75 -3.09 -22.48
N GLY A 129 -15.99 -2.77 -23.76
CA GLY A 129 -14.92 -2.62 -24.76
C GLY A 129 -13.98 -1.44 -24.47
N GLU A 130 -14.52 -0.28 -24.10
CA GLU A 130 -13.72 0.89 -23.70
C GLU A 130 -12.92 0.58 -22.43
N LEU A 131 -13.58 0.01 -21.41
CA LEU A 131 -12.94 -0.36 -20.17
C LEU A 131 -11.80 -1.37 -20.38
N MET A 132 -12.02 -2.38 -21.22
CA MET A 132 -11.02 -3.39 -21.57
C MET A 132 -9.77 -2.77 -22.21
N VAL A 133 -9.93 -1.78 -23.11
CA VAL A 133 -8.80 -1.08 -23.74
C VAL A 133 -7.95 -0.34 -22.70
N HIS A 134 -8.58 0.38 -21.76
CA HIS A 134 -7.85 1.10 -20.72
C HIS A 134 -7.24 0.16 -19.67
N TYR A 135 -7.95 -0.91 -19.30
CA TYR A 135 -7.43 -1.95 -18.42
C TYR A 135 -6.24 -2.67 -19.04
N ALA A 136 -6.21 -2.93 -20.35
CA ALA A 136 -5.05 -3.53 -21.01
C ALA A 136 -3.79 -2.63 -20.90
N LYS A 137 -3.96 -1.30 -21.02
CA LYS A 137 -2.86 -0.35 -20.80
C LYS A 137 -2.32 -0.42 -19.38
N MET A 138 -3.21 -0.48 -18.39
CA MET A 138 -2.85 -0.61 -16.96
C MET A 138 -2.23 -1.97 -16.65
N ALA A 139 -2.75 -3.06 -17.22
CA ALA A 139 -2.22 -4.41 -17.08
C ALA A 139 -0.78 -4.47 -17.59
N ARG A 140 -0.50 -3.87 -18.76
CA ARG A 140 0.87 -3.78 -19.30
C ARG A 140 1.82 -3.04 -18.36
N CYS A 141 1.36 -1.96 -17.74
CA CYS A 141 2.14 -1.26 -16.72
C CYS A 141 2.44 -2.14 -15.50
N LEU A 142 1.46 -2.88 -15.00
CA LEU A 142 1.64 -3.78 -13.86
C LEU A 142 2.58 -4.96 -14.18
N ILE A 143 2.44 -5.54 -15.36
CA ILE A 143 3.33 -6.59 -15.86
C ILE A 143 4.77 -6.08 -15.91
N HIS A 144 5.00 -4.90 -16.50
CA HIS A 144 6.35 -4.32 -16.55
C HIS A 144 6.90 -4.04 -15.14
N LEU A 145 6.07 -3.60 -14.19
CA LEU A 145 6.50 -3.40 -12.81
C LEU A 145 6.94 -4.73 -12.16
N ALA A 146 6.29 -5.84 -12.50
CA ALA A 146 6.56 -7.17 -11.95
C ALA A 146 7.85 -7.83 -12.49
N GLU A 147 8.51 -7.23 -13.48
CA GLU A 147 9.75 -7.76 -14.11
C GLU A 147 10.94 -7.74 -13.16
N ALA A 148 10.98 -6.79 -12.23
CA ALA A 148 12.11 -6.61 -11.33
C ALA A 148 11.98 -7.53 -10.10
N GLU A 149 12.97 -8.41 -9.94
CA GLU A 149 13.10 -9.27 -8.77
C GLU A 149 14.25 -8.82 -7.86
N PHE A 150 14.03 -8.98 -6.56
CA PHE A 150 14.95 -8.52 -5.53
C PHE A 150 15.19 -9.61 -4.48
N PRO A 151 16.38 -9.65 -3.87
CA PRO A 151 16.76 -10.73 -2.95
C PRO A 151 16.15 -10.62 -1.56
N ARG A 152 15.63 -9.45 -1.16
CA ARG A 152 15.08 -9.19 0.18
C ARG A 152 14.01 -8.11 0.15
N ILE A 153 13.17 -8.08 1.18
CA ILE A 153 12.13 -7.07 1.38
C ILE A 153 12.72 -5.84 2.07
N GLY A 154 12.35 -4.65 1.60
CA GLY A 154 12.85 -3.37 2.08
C GLY A 154 12.67 -2.26 1.06
N SER A 155 13.23 -1.09 1.36
CA SER A 155 13.27 0.05 0.44
C SER A 155 14.60 0.12 -0.30
N LEU A 156 14.53 0.57 -1.56
CA LEU A 156 15.69 0.74 -2.42
C LEU A 156 16.52 1.98 -2.03
N VAL A 157 17.83 1.85 -2.16
CA VAL A 157 18.82 2.92 -2.00
C VAL A 157 19.78 2.86 -3.18
N GLU A 158 20.14 4.02 -3.71
CA GLU A 158 21.25 4.13 -4.66
C GLU A 158 22.57 4.11 -3.88
N THR A 159 23.35 3.04 -4.01
CA THR A 159 24.63 2.86 -3.29
C THR A 159 25.79 3.53 -4.04
N SER A 160 25.67 3.62 -5.36
CA SER A 160 26.53 4.37 -6.26
C SER A 160 25.72 4.70 -7.53
N PRO A 161 26.15 5.67 -8.37
CA PRO A 161 25.36 6.09 -9.53
C PRO A 161 24.92 4.91 -10.42
N GLY A 162 23.62 4.68 -10.51
CA GLY A 162 23.00 3.57 -11.28
C GLY A 162 23.03 2.18 -10.61
N CYS A 163 23.44 2.10 -9.34
CA CYS A 163 23.44 0.85 -8.56
C CYS A 163 22.42 0.96 -7.42
N PHE A 164 21.39 0.11 -7.46
CA PHE A 164 20.30 0.12 -6.50
C PHE A 164 20.27 -1.17 -5.69
N GLU A 165 20.21 -1.03 -4.37
CA GLU A 165 20.17 -2.16 -3.45
C GLU A 165 19.06 -1.97 -2.40
N VAL A 166 18.48 -3.08 -1.96
CA VAL A 166 17.49 -3.08 -0.88
C VAL A 166 18.23 -3.02 0.46
N MET A 167 18.29 -1.83 1.06
CA MET A 167 19.10 -1.58 2.26
C MET A 167 18.37 -0.87 3.40
N GLN A 168 17.14 -0.41 3.17
CA GLN A 168 16.36 0.31 4.18
C GLN A 168 15.07 -0.42 4.51
N ARG A 169 14.45 -0.03 5.63
CA ARG A 169 13.14 -0.53 6.02
C ARG A 169 12.09 -0.22 4.94
N PRO A 170 11.07 -1.06 4.77
CA PRO A 170 9.88 -0.68 4.01
C PRO A 170 9.31 0.65 4.53
N MET A 171 9.07 1.58 3.61
CA MET A 171 8.46 2.87 3.90
C MET A 171 7.01 2.83 3.41
N THR A 172 6.09 2.31 4.21
CA THR A 172 4.71 2.09 3.73
C THR A 172 3.80 3.31 3.94
N LEU A 173 2.79 3.48 3.08
CA LEU A 173 1.75 4.49 3.24
C LEU A 173 0.98 4.28 4.56
N ASN A 174 0.78 3.03 4.97
CA ASN A 174 0.12 2.71 6.22
C ASN A 174 0.92 3.23 7.43
N MET A 175 2.25 3.12 7.44
CA MET A 175 3.08 3.71 8.50
C MET A 175 2.95 5.24 8.57
N ASN A 176 2.84 5.91 7.42
CA ASN A 176 2.56 7.35 7.38
C ASN A 176 1.19 7.67 8.00
N ASN A 177 0.14 6.95 7.57
CA ASN A 177 -1.23 7.15 8.04
C ASN A 177 -1.37 6.83 9.54
N MET A 178 -0.71 5.78 10.03
CA MET A 178 -0.65 5.42 11.44
C MET A 178 -0.12 6.57 12.31
N VAL A 179 0.88 7.31 11.84
CA VAL A 179 1.40 8.47 12.57
C VAL A 179 0.46 9.68 12.45
N GLN A 180 0.04 10.00 11.23
CA GLN A 180 -0.69 11.24 10.95
C GLN A 180 -2.15 11.19 11.44
N LEU A 181 -2.81 10.05 11.26
CA LEU A 181 -4.24 9.88 11.54
C LEU A 181 -4.50 9.24 12.90
N SER A 182 -3.63 8.31 13.33
CA SER A 182 -3.81 7.56 14.58
C SER A 182 -2.84 7.96 15.70
N ASN A 183 -1.96 8.95 15.47
CA ASN A 183 -0.95 9.43 16.42
C ASN A 183 -0.07 8.30 17.01
N ILE A 184 0.23 7.28 16.20
CA ILE A 184 1.06 6.15 16.62
C ILE A 184 2.53 6.59 16.67
N PRO A 185 3.27 6.25 17.75
CA PRO A 185 4.65 6.68 17.90
C PRO A 185 5.58 6.05 16.86
N LYS A 186 6.33 6.89 16.15
CA LYS A 186 7.32 6.50 15.14
C LYS A 186 8.36 5.46 15.61
N SER A 187 8.59 5.38 16.91
CA SER A 187 9.58 4.51 17.56
C SER A 187 9.21 3.02 17.55
N ILE A 188 7.97 2.67 17.22
CA ILE A 188 7.49 1.28 17.12
C ILE A 188 7.71 0.66 15.74
N PHE A 189 7.96 1.49 14.73
CA PHE A 189 8.25 1.00 13.39
C PHE A 189 9.64 0.36 13.29
N PRO A 190 9.87 -0.47 12.25
CA PRO A 190 11.20 -1.03 11.99
C PRO A 190 12.29 0.03 12.02
N ALA A 191 13.46 -0.32 12.52
CA ALA A 191 14.59 0.60 12.56
C ALA A 191 15.10 0.92 11.14
N LYS A 192 15.77 2.06 10.98
CA LYS A 192 16.49 2.35 9.72
C LYS A 192 17.51 1.25 9.46
N GLY A 193 17.68 0.87 8.20
CA GLY A 193 18.57 -0.22 7.79
C GLY A 193 17.99 -1.63 7.96
N THR A 194 16.81 -1.81 8.56
CA THR A 194 16.18 -3.13 8.67
C THR A 194 15.69 -3.63 7.31
N THR A 195 15.98 -4.88 6.97
CA THR A 195 15.46 -5.58 5.78
C THR A 195 15.03 -6.98 6.19
N TYR A 196 14.20 -7.64 5.37
CA TYR A 196 13.64 -8.95 5.69
C TYR A 196 13.97 -9.97 4.61
N GLN A 197 14.35 -11.17 5.01
CA GLN A 197 14.77 -12.25 4.12
C GLN A 197 13.59 -13.11 3.66
N THR A 198 12.48 -13.10 4.40
CA THR A 198 11.30 -13.91 4.09
C THR A 198 10.01 -13.09 4.06
N ALA A 199 9.01 -13.57 3.32
CA ALA A 199 7.66 -13.02 3.36
C ALA A 199 7.04 -13.14 4.76
N ASP A 200 7.28 -14.24 5.47
CA ASP A 200 6.76 -14.51 6.82
C ASP A 200 7.24 -13.48 7.85
N GLU A 201 8.52 -13.10 7.79
CA GLU A 201 9.08 -12.02 8.62
C GLU A 201 8.31 -10.71 8.39
N TRP A 202 8.02 -10.37 7.14
CA TRP A 202 7.30 -9.14 6.84
C TRP A 202 5.82 -9.21 7.24
N TYR A 203 5.12 -10.33 6.99
CA TYR A 203 3.75 -10.52 7.49
C TYR A 203 3.67 -10.41 9.01
N THR A 204 4.68 -10.89 9.74
CA THR A 204 4.74 -10.76 11.20
C THR A 204 4.82 -9.29 11.60
N VAL A 205 5.66 -8.49 10.93
CA VAL A 205 5.77 -7.05 11.19
C VAL A 205 4.48 -6.31 10.84
N LEU A 206 3.82 -6.66 9.73
CA LEU A 206 2.50 -6.13 9.37
C LEU A 206 1.47 -6.42 10.48
N ALA A 207 1.43 -7.65 10.98
CA ALA A 207 0.52 -8.05 12.07
C ALA A 207 0.83 -7.32 13.39
N GLU A 208 2.10 -7.08 13.71
CA GLU A 208 2.50 -6.29 14.88
C GLU A 208 2.11 -4.82 14.76
N MET A 209 2.12 -4.25 13.55
CA MET A 209 1.57 -2.91 13.30
C MET A 209 0.04 -2.87 13.49
N GLN A 210 -0.68 -3.96 13.22
CA GLN A 210 -2.11 -4.06 13.54
C GLN A 210 -2.34 -4.03 15.06
N ILE A 211 -1.53 -4.77 15.83
CA ILE A 211 -1.54 -4.69 17.30
C ILE A 211 -1.23 -3.27 17.77
N ALA A 212 -0.18 -2.65 17.23
CA ALA A 212 0.21 -1.28 17.60
C ALA A 212 -0.92 -0.28 17.37
N THR A 213 -1.71 -0.44 16.30
CA THR A 213 -2.88 0.41 16.04
C THR A 213 -3.87 0.37 17.20
N LEU A 214 -4.25 -0.84 17.64
CA LEU A 214 -5.11 -1.00 18.81
C LEU A 214 -4.46 -0.42 20.07
N LEU A 215 -3.17 -0.65 20.30
CA LEU A 215 -2.51 -0.20 21.54
C LEU A 215 -2.37 1.31 21.65
N PHE A 216 -2.03 2.01 20.57
CA PHE A 216 -1.60 3.42 20.61
C PHE A 216 -2.64 4.41 20.11
N GLN A 217 -3.58 4.01 19.25
CA GLN A 217 -4.68 4.89 18.89
C GLN A 217 -5.56 5.09 20.13
N HIS A 218 -5.59 6.34 20.59
CA HIS A 218 -6.28 6.72 21.83
C HIS A 218 -7.75 7.05 21.56
N ASN A 219 -7.99 7.95 20.61
CA ASN A 219 -9.31 8.43 20.28
C ASN A 219 -10.00 7.47 19.31
N ASP A 220 -11.29 7.22 19.56
CA ASP A 220 -12.20 6.54 18.63
C ASP A 220 -11.76 5.13 18.21
N MET A 221 -10.84 4.50 18.97
CA MET A 221 -10.35 3.16 18.66
C MET A 221 -11.36 2.07 19.03
N ILE A 222 -12.17 2.29 20.08
CA ILE A 222 -13.18 1.34 20.56
C ILE A 222 -14.50 2.06 20.86
N SER A 223 -15.60 1.31 20.75
CA SER A 223 -16.97 1.77 21.06
C SER A 223 -17.58 1.08 22.28
N SER A 224 -17.09 -0.10 22.64
CA SER A 224 -17.53 -0.86 23.81
C SER A 224 -16.41 -1.80 24.27
N GLU A 225 -16.57 -2.41 25.45
CA GLU A 225 -15.65 -3.45 25.89
C GLU A 225 -15.64 -4.67 24.96
N ASP A 226 -16.81 -5.06 24.44
CA ASP A 226 -16.95 -6.18 23.52
C ASP A 226 -16.24 -5.89 22.18
N ASP A 227 -16.39 -4.67 21.65
CA ASP A 227 -15.65 -4.20 20.47
C ASP A 227 -14.13 -4.26 20.71
N CYS A 228 -13.66 -3.83 21.88
CA CYS A 228 -12.24 -3.94 22.23
C CYS A 228 -11.76 -5.41 22.26
N ARG A 229 -12.54 -6.34 22.83
CA ARG A 229 -12.22 -7.77 22.84
C ARG A 229 -12.22 -8.36 21.44
N THR A 230 -13.16 -7.97 20.59
CA THR A 230 -13.25 -8.34 19.16
C THR A 230 -12.03 -7.88 18.37
N LYS A 231 -11.62 -6.64 18.55
CA LYS A 231 -10.40 -6.08 17.95
C LYS A 231 -9.13 -6.76 18.45
N TYR A 232 -9.07 -7.09 19.75
CA TYR A 232 -7.93 -7.77 20.36
C TYR A 232 -7.76 -9.20 19.84
N VAL A 233 -8.81 -10.01 19.89
CA VAL A 233 -8.78 -11.42 19.47
C VAL A 233 -8.37 -11.54 18.01
N ALA A 234 -8.93 -10.71 17.12
CA ALA A 234 -8.57 -10.70 15.70
C ALA A 234 -7.06 -10.49 15.49
N ARG A 235 -6.48 -9.48 16.14
CA ARG A 235 -5.06 -9.11 15.99
C ARG A 235 -4.11 -10.15 16.56
N GLN A 236 -4.44 -10.76 17.71
CA GLN A 236 -3.60 -11.82 18.29
C GLN A 236 -3.61 -13.08 17.42
N LEU A 237 -4.78 -13.51 16.94
CA LEU A 237 -4.88 -14.66 16.06
C LEU A 237 -4.20 -14.41 14.71
N PHE A 238 -4.38 -13.22 14.13
CA PHE A 238 -3.72 -12.83 12.88
C PHE A 238 -2.20 -12.85 13.03
N ARG A 239 -1.66 -12.27 14.11
CA ARG A 239 -0.21 -12.29 14.38
C ARG A 239 0.31 -13.70 14.61
N ARG A 240 -0.43 -14.55 15.34
CA ARG A 240 -0.02 -15.95 15.55
C ARG A 240 0.09 -16.71 14.23
N LEU A 241 -0.90 -16.57 13.35
CA LEU A 241 -0.81 -17.15 12.00
C LEU A 241 0.37 -16.58 11.18
N ALA A 242 0.68 -15.29 11.33
CA ALA A 242 1.84 -14.69 10.67
C ALA A 242 3.16 -15.33 11.16
N LYS A 243 3.32 -15.47 12.49
CA LYS A 243 4.51 -16.12 13.10
C LYS A 243 4.64 -17.59 12.75
N GLU A 244 3.52 -18.28 12.59
CA GLU A 244 3.49 -19.70 12.19
C GLU A 244 3.78 -19.90 10.69
N GLY A 245 4.04 -18.84 9.92
CA GLY A 245 4.28 -18.91 8.46
C GLY A 245 3.04 -19.28 7.64
N ARG A 246 1.86 -19.13 8.24
CA ARG A 246 0.59 -19.57 7.66
C ARG A 246 -0.04 -18.56 6.71
N LEU A 247 0.23 -17.28 6.91
CA LEU A 247 -0.34 -16.22 6.06
C LEU A 247 0.27 -16.21 4.65
N SER A 248 1.58 -16.48 4.50
CA SER A 248 2.24 -16.44 3.20
C SER A 248 1.81 -17.57 2.23
N THR A 249 1.23 -18.64 2.79
CA THR A 249 0.74 -19.83 2.07
C THR A 249 -0.78 -19.92 2.01
N PHE A 250 -1.51 -19.07 2.74
CA PHE A 250 -2.97 -19.06 2.76
C PHE A 250 -3.54 -18.96 1.35
N GLY A 251 -4.52 -19.82 1.04
CA GLY A 251 -5.20 -19.84 -0.24
C GLY A 251 -4.34 -20.24 -1.43
N PHE A 252 -3.09 -20.69 -1.26
CA PHE A 252 -2.28 -21.33 -2.32
C PHE A 252 -2.41 -22.86 -2.24
N ALA A 253 -1.76 -23.58 -3.18
CA ALA A 253 -1.73 -25.05 -3.18
C ALA A 253 -1.16 -25.64 -1.88
N GLU A 254 -0.24 -24.91 -1.24
CA GLU A 254 0.42 -25.26 0.02
C GLU A 254 -0.43 -24.95 1.26
N ASP A 255 -1.61 -24.32 1.13
CA ASP A 255 -2.50 -24.08 2.27
C ASP A 255 -3.04 -25.40 2.81
N ASP A 256 -2.49 -25.86 3.93
CA ASP A 256 -2.85 -27.11 4.60
C ASP A 256 -3.59 -26.91 5.93
N TRP A 257 -3.79 -25.67 6.35
CA TRP A 257 -4.23 -25.33 7.70
C TRP A 257 -5.58 -24.61 7.72
N SER A 258 -5.93 -23.86 6.68
CA SER A 258 -7.15 -23.04 6.67
C SER A 258 -8.40 -23.89 6.51
N ALA A 259 -9.53 -23.40 7.02
CA ALA A 259 -10.82 -24.01 6.76
C ALA A 259 -11.21 -23.89 5.27
N ASN A 260 -10.81 -22.78 4.62
CA ASN A 260 -11.09 -22.48 3.22
C ASN A 260 -10.56 -23.54 2.25
N ARG A 261 -9.47 -24.25 2.58
CA ARG A 261 -8.92 -25.34 1.76
C ARG A 261 -9.97 -26.36 1.32
N ARG A 262 -10.97 -26.63 2.17
CA ARG A 262 -12.00 -27.66 1.92
C ARG A 262 -13.03 -27.26 0.88
N GLU A 263 -13.25 -25.97 0.68
CA GLU A 263 -14.35 -25.43 -0.14
C GLU A 263 -13.83 -24.72 -1.40
N ALA A 264 -12.71 -24.00 -1.28
CA ALA A 264 -12.14 -23.17 -2.34
C ALA A 264 -10.61 -23.07 -2.18
N GLY A 265 -9.92 -24.20 -2.03
CA GLY A 265 -8.46 -24.24 -1.96
C GLY A 265 -7.80 -23.78 -3.27
N GLY A 266 -6.70 -23.03 -3.16
CA GLY A 266 -5.94 -22.60 -4.33
C GLY A 266 -5.26 -23.77 -5.03
N THR A 267 -5.03 -23.65 -6.32
CA THR A 267 -4.32 -24.67 -7.12
C THR A 267 -2.95 -24.20 -7.57
N LEU A 268 -2.73 -22.89 -7.59
CA LEU A 268 -1.46 -22.30 -7.92
C LEU A 268 -0.49 -22.32 -6.72
N PRO A 269 0.81 -22.55 -6.96
CA PRO A 269 1.81 -22.60 -5.89
C PRO A 269 2.05 -21.22 -5.30
N ALA A 270 2.33 -21.18 -4.01
CA ALA A 270 2.81 -19.98 -3.34
C ALA A 270 4.15 -19.54 -3.95
N PRO A 271 4.40 -18.22 -4.10
CA PRO A 271 5.72 -17.71 -4.44
C PRO A 271 6.75 -18.20 -3.43
N ASN A 272 8.02 -18.24 -3.86
CA ASN A 272 9.11 -18.53 -2.93
C ASN A 272 9.05 -17.57 -1.74
N CYS A 273 9.04 -18.11 -0.52
CA CYS A 273 9.00 -17.31 0.69
C CYS A 273 10.30 -16.50 0.88
N ALA A 274 11.42 -16.92 0.28
CA ALA A 274 12.71 -16.25 0.36
C ALA A 274 13.28 -15.91 -1.03
N GLY A 275 13.67 -14.66 -1.22
CA GLY A 275 14.19 -14.18 -2.51
C GLY A 275 13.10 -14.04 -3.59
N ALA A 276 13.47 -13.45 -4.73
CA ALA A 276 12.55 -13.14 -5.83
C ALA A 276 11.32 -12.29 -5.42
N PHE A 277 11.55 -11.33 -4.52
CA PHE A 277 10.56 -10.33 -4.11
C PHE A 277 10.36 -9.29 -5.21
N ARG A 278 9.20 -8.65 -5.24
CA ARG A 278 8.82 -7.68 -6.27
C ARG A 278 8.50 -6.32 -5.68
N LEU A 279 8.58 -5.30 -6.52
CA LEU A 279 8.12 -3.97 -6.14
C LEU A 279 6.62 -3.96 -5.87
N TRP A 280 6.24 -3.28 -4.80
CA TRP A 280 4.87 -3.04 -4.42
C TRP A 280 4.68 -1.55 -4.11
N SER A 281 3.57 -1.01 -4.59
CA SER A 281 3.09 0.31 -4.17
C SER A 281 1.57 0.24 -4.00
N ASP A 282 1.12 0.57 -2.79
CA ASP A 282 -0.29 0.71 -2.46
C ASP A 282 -1.00 1.76 -3.33
N ASP A 283 -0.25 2.72 -3.85
CA ASP A 283 -0.73 3.83 -4.67
C ASP A 283 -0.43 3.64 -6.17
N PHE A 284 -0.01 2.45 -6.61
CA PHE A 284 0.10 2.18 -8.05
C PHE A 284 -1.28 1.99 -8.69
N ARG A 285 -1.88 3.12 -9.10
CA ARG A 285 -3.26 3.21 -9.59
C ARG A 285 -3.38 4.18 -10.77
N PRO A 286 -4.53 4.22 -11.47
CA PRO A 286 -4.73 5.06 -12.66
C PRO A 286 -4.41 6.55 -12.46
N ALA A 287 -4.60 7.09 -11.26
CA ALA A 287 -4.26 8.48 -10.93
C ALA A 287 -2.75 8.80 -11.07
N ASN A 288 -1.90 7.77 -11.03
CA ASN A 288 -0.44 7.89 -11.12
C ASN A 288 0.13 7.47 -12.48
N ILE A 289 -0.74 7.25 -13.48
CA ILE A 289 -0.35 6.95 -14.87
C ILE A 289 -0.72 8.14 -15.75
N VAL A 290 0.29 8.88 -16.21
CA VAL A 290 0.11 10.04 -17.10
C VAL A 290 -0.16 9.56 -18.51
N VAL A 291 -1.15 10.17 -19.16
CA VAL A 291 -1.55 9.85 -20.55
C VAL A 291 -1.55 11.10 -21.43
N ASP A 292 -1.44 10.90 -22.75
CA ASP A 292 -1.66 11.96 -23.73
C ASP A 292 -3.15 12.14 -24.08
N GLU A 293 -3.42 12.94 -25.11
CA GLU A 293 -4.78 13.20 -25.61
C GLU A 293 -5.43 11.97 -26.24
N ASP A 294 -4.64 10.99 -26.67
CA ASP A 294 -5.09 9.72 -27.28
C ASP A 294 -5.09 8.56 -26.26
N ASP A 295 -5.09 8.90 -24.96
CA ASP A 295 -5.03 7.97 -23.82
C ASP A 295 -3.79 7.09 -23.78
N GLN A 296 -2.73 7.40 -24.54
CA GLN A 296 -1.51 6.59 -24.54
C GLN A 296 -0.66 6.90 -23.32
N VAL A 297 -0.09 5.86 -22.71
CA VAL A 297 0.71 5.99 -21.49
C VAL A 297 2.02 6.72 -21.79
N LEU A 298 2.20 7.88 -21.16
CA LEU A 298 3.45 8.67 -21.22
C LEU A 298 4.42 8.28 -20.11
N GLY A 299 3.90 7.92 -18.93
CA GLY A 299 4.73 7.44 -17.83
C GLY A 299 3.98 7.25 -16.52
N ALA A 300 4.52 6.37 -15.69
CA ALA A 300 4.12 6.15 -14.31
C ALA A 300 4.92 7.08 -13.38
N ILE A 301 4.19 7.80 -12.54
CA ILE A 301 4.72 8.78 -11.58
C ILE A 301 4.36 8.35 -10.15
N ASP A 302 4.77 9.17 -9.19
CA ASP A 302 4.40 9.03 -7.78
C ASP A 302 4.79 7.68 -7.14
N TRP A 303 6.10 7.48 -6.99
CA TRP A 303 6.67 6.27 -6.38
C TRP A 303 6.82 6.39 -4.87
N GLU A 304 6.06 7.29 -4.25
CA GLU A 304 6.12 7.44 -2.82
C GLU A 304 5.55 6.23 -2.10
N PHE A 305 6.21 5.88 -1.00
CA PHE A 305 5.89 4.70 -0.20
C PHE A 305 5.95 3.35 -0.94
N ALA A 306 6.53 3.32 -2.14
CA ALA A 306 6.86 2.09 -2.83
C ALA A 306 8.03 1.39 -2.12
N TYR A 307 7.99 0.06 -2.10
CA TYR A 307 9.04 -0.77 -1.51
C TYR A 307 9.07 -2.14 -2.18
N VAL A 308 10.16 -2.88 -2.00
CA VAL A 308 10.23 -4.29 -2.36
C VAL A 308 9.50 -5.09 -1.30
N GLY A 309 8.40 -5.75 -1.68
CA GLY A 309 7.53 -6.51 -0.79
C GLY A 309 7.36 -7.98 -1.19
N PRO A 310 6.62 -8.77 -0.39
CA PRO A 310 6.20 -10.12 -0.74
C PRO A 310 5.58 -10.17 -2.14
N THR A 311 6.00 -11.13 -2.95
CA THR A 311 5.43 -11.35 -4.30
C THR A 311 3.93 -11.62 -4.24
N GLN A 312 3.43 -12.16 -3.12
CA GLN A 312 2.01 -12.36 -2.85
C GLN A 312 1.15 -11.12 -3.14
N PHE A 313 1.67 -9.91 -2.92
CA PHE A 313 0.88 -8.68 -3.09
C PHE A 313 0.57 -8.38 -4.56
N ILE A 314 1.54 -8.56 -5.47
CA ILE A 314 1.32 -8.29 -6.90
C ILE A 314 0.47 -9.36 -7.60
N LEU A 315 0.23 -10.48 -6.91
CA LEU A 315 -0.63 -11.57 -7.37
C LEU A 315 -2.11 -11.33 -7.07
N ASP A 316 -2.44 -10.26 -6.36
CA ASP A 316 -3.81 -9.86 -6.09
C ASP A 316 -4.34 -8.94 -7.18
N PRO A 317 -5.65 -8.99 -7.51
CA PRO A 317 -6.21 -8.01 -8.43
C PRO A 317 -6.12 -6.60 -7.83
N PRO A 318 -6.03 -5.55 -8.66
CA PRO A 318 -5.90 -4.19 -8.14
C PRO A 318 -7.13 -3.78 -7.34
N TRP A 319 -6.93 -3.18 -6.16
CA TRP A 319 -8.06 -2.70 -5.34
C TRP A 319 -8.85 -1.57 -6.03
N TRP A 320 -8.22 -0.83 -6.94
CA TRP A 320 -8.76 0.40 -7.52
C TRP A 320 -9.68 0.19 -8.73
N LEU A 321 -10.19 -1.01 -9.02
CA LEU A 321 -11.04 -1.22 -10.21
C LEU A 321 -12.28 -0.30 -10.23
N LEU A 322 -12.77 0.09 -9.05
CA LEU A 322 -13.86 1.06 -8.88
C LEU A 322 -13.40 2.49 -8.59
N LEU A 323 -12.09 2.74 -8.60
CA LEU A 323 -11.39 3.97 -8.23
C LEU A 323 -11.53 4.42 -6.75
N ASP A 324 -12.38 3.75 -6.00
CA ASP A 324 -12.58 3.93 -4.56
C ASP A 324 -12.28 2.65 -3.76
N VAL A 325 -11.95 2.83 -2.48
CA VAL A 325 -11.60 1.76 -1.54
C VAL A 325 -12.84 1.14 -0.89
N PRO A 326 -12.82 -0.17 -0.57
CA PRO A 326 -13.97 -0.87 0.01
C PRO A 326 -14.47 -0.29 1.34
N GLU A 327 -13.60 0.29 2.16
CA GLU A 327 -13.97 0.86 3.46
C GLU A 327 -14.60 2.27 3.39
N MET A 328 -14.51 2.95 2.24
CA MET A 328 -15.07 4.30 2.01
C MET A 328 -16.32 4.29 1.12
N TRP A 329 -16.68 3.13 0.57
CA TRP A 329 -17.84 2.99 -0.31
C TRP A 329 -19.14 3.30 0.42
N ASP A 330 -19.91 4.28 -0.08
CA ASP A 330 -21.12 4.79 0.56
C ASP A 330 -22.19 3.71 0.80
N ASP A 331 -22.40 2.83 -0.18
CA ASP A 331 -23.38 1.72 -0.10
C ASP A 331 -22.82 0.50 0.67
N GLY A 332 -21.61 0.63 1.22
CA GLY A 332 -20.95 -0.37 2.04
C GLY A 332 -20.21 -1.44 1.26
N ILE A 333 -19.37 -2.18 1.98
CA ILE A 333 -18.41 -3.12 1.40
C ILE A 333 -19.05 -4.29 0.62
N ASP A 334 -20.30 -4.66 0.92
CA ASP A 334 -21.02 -5.71 0.18
C ASP A 334 -21.38 -5.25 -1.23
N ASP A 335 -21.89 -4.02 -1.35
CA ASP A 335 -22.21 -3.42 -2.65
C ASP A 335 -20.93 -3.20 -3.46
N TRP A 336 -19.88 -2.65 -2.83
CA TRP A 336 -18.56 -2.52 -3.44
C TRP A 336 -18.07 -3.86 -4.02
N THR A 337 -18.18 -4.95 -3.24
CA THR A 337 -17.74 -6.29 -3.65
C THR A 337 -18.56 -6.80 -4.85
N SER A 338 -19.88 -6.63 -4.83
CA SER A 338 -20.78 -7.02 -5.92
C SER A 338 -20.48 -6.28 -7.23
N ILE A 339 -20.16 -4.99 -7.16
CA ILE A 339 -19.79 -4.21 -8.35
C ILE A 339 -18.36 -4.55 -8.80
N TYR A 340 -17.45 -4.70 -7.85
CA TYR A 340 -16.05 -5.04 -8.11
C TYR A 340 -15.93 -6.37 -8.86
N GLU A 341 -16.66 -7.41 -8.46
CA GLU A 341 -16.65 -8.72 -9.12
C GLU A 341 -16.98 -8.64 -10.61
N LYS A 342 -17.93 -7.78 -11.00
CA LYS A 342 -18.29 -7.59 -12.40
C LYS A 342 -17.14 -6.94 -13.19
N ARG A 343 -16.45 -5.98 -12.58
CA ARG A 343 -15.31 -5.29 -13.22
C ARG A 343 -14.03 -6.13 -13.19
N LEU A 344 -13.91 -7.03 -12.22
CA LEU A 344 -12.81 -7.97 -12.12
C LEU A 344 -12.75 -8.89 -13.35
N GLU A 345 -13.89 -9.37 -13.86
CA GLU A 345 -13.89 -10.20 -15.08
C GLU A 345 -13.37 -9.44 -16.31
N THR A 346 -13.72 -8.16 -16.46
CA THR A 346 -13.16 -7.30 -17.52
C THR A 346 -11.65 -7.10 -17.32
N TRP A 347 -11.20 -6.86 -16.08
CA TRP A 347 -9.79 -6.73 -15.75
C TRP A 347 -8.99 -7.99 -16.07
N LEU A 348 -9.49 -9.16 -15.65
CA LEU A 348 -8.85 -10.45 -15.88
C LEU A 348 -8.75 -10.73 -17.38
N SER A 349 -9.82 -10.46 -18.15
CA SER A 349 -9.79 -10.59 -19.61
C SER A 349 -8.74 -9.69 -20.25
N ALA A 350 -8.63 -8.43 -19.80
CA ALA A 350 -7.61 -7.51 -20.30
C ALA A 350 -6.19 -7.94 -19.93
N MET A 351 -5.99 -8.46 -18.71
CA MET A 351 -4.71 -9.02 -18.26
C MET A 351 -4.32 -10.24 -19.09
N GLU A 352 -5.23 -11.20 -19.28
CA GLU A 352 -4.99 -12.41 -20.07
C GLU A 352 -4.60 -12.10 -21.52
N GLU A 353 -5.26 -11.14 -22.16
CA GLU A 353 -4.88 -10.71 -23.52
C GLU A 353 -3.50 -10.03 -23.52
N THR A 354 -3.22 -9.19 -22.52
CA THR A 354 -1.91 -8.52 -22.42
C THR A 354 -0.78 -9.52 -22.18
N GLU A 355 -1.00 -10.54 -21.36
CA GLU A 355 -0.05 -11.63 -21.11
C GLU A 355 0.25 -12.47 -22.36
N LYS A 356 -0.68 -12.55 -23.33
CA LYS A 356 -0.45 -13.23 -24.62
C LYS A 356 0.40 -12.40 -25.58
N GLU A 357 0.33 -11.07 -25.50
CA GLU A 357 1.01 -10.15 -26.41
C GLU A 357 2.53 -10.12 -26.22
N ALA A 358 3.05 -10.51 -25.06
CA ALA A 358 4.49 -10.65 -24.88
C ALA A 358 4.88 -11.80 -23.94
N ASP A 359 6.09 -12.32 -24.15
CA ASP A 359 6.72 -13.30 -23.27
C ASP A 359 7.20 -12.60 -21.98
N PHE A 360 6.25 -12.36 -21.07
CA PHE A 360 6.45 -11.59 -19.83
C PHE A 360 6.95 -12.45 -18.66
N GLY A 361 7.35 -13.70 -18.90
CA GLY A 361 7.93 -14.60 -17.90
C GLY A 361 6.92 -15.60 -17.31
N ALA A 362 7.33 -16.29 -16.25
CA ALA A 362 6.66 -17.49 -15.74
C ALA A 362 5.39 -17.23 -14.89
N LEU A 363 5.15 -16.00 -14.43
CA LEU A 363 3.97 -15.67 -13.62
C LEU A 363 2.81 -15.22 -14.49
N THR A 364 1.76 -16.05 -14.57
CA THR A 364 0.46 -15.67 -15.11
C THR A 364 -0.33 -14.93 -14.04
N LEU A 365 -0.16 -13.60 -13.97
CA LEU A 365 -0.83 -12.72 -13.01
C LEU A 365 -2.34 -12.90 -13.05
N SER A 366 -2.95 -12.99 -14.25
CA SER A 366 -4.39 -13.20 -14.40
C SER A 366 -4.92 -14.41 -13.60
N SER A 367 -4.30 -15.57 -13.77
CA SER A 367 -4.65 -16.81 -13.07
C SER A 367 -4.51 -16.66 -11.55
N TYR A 368 -3.42 -16.04 -11.10
CA TYR A 368 -3.17 -15.78 -9.68
C TYR A 368 -4.18 -14.81 -9.07
N MET A 369 -4.54 -13.75 -9.79
CA MET A 369 -5.52 -12.75 -9.38
C MET A 369 -6.91 -13.37 -9.25
N ARG A 370 -7.31 -14.21 -10.21
CA ARG A 370 -8.58 -14.94 -10.19
C ARG A 370 -8.69 -15.87 -8.97
N GLU A 371 -7.65 -16.65 -8.72
CA GLU A 371 -7.59 -17.50 -7.52
C GLU A 371 -7.50 -16.67 -6.24
N SER A 372 -6.78 -15.54 -6.27
CA SER A 372 -6.62 -14.68 -5.09
C SER A 372 -7.96 -14.14 -4.60
N TRP A 373 -8.82 -13.71 -5.53
CA TRP A 373 -10.18 -13.28 -5.20
C TRP A 373 -11.00 -14.42 -4.59
N THR A 374 -11.05 -15.56 -5.27
CA THR A 374 -11.86 -16.73 -4.88
C THR A 374 -11.47 -17.30 -3.52
N THR A 375 -10.16 -17.44 -3.28
CA THR A 375 -9.58 -18.02 -2.05
C THR A 375 -9.55 -17.03 -0.88
N GLY A 376 -9.71 -15.73 -1.15
CA GLY A 376 -9.65 -14.66 -0.16
C GLY A 376 -8.24 -14.13 0.12
N ARG A 377 -7.23 -14.49 -0.68
CA ARG A 377 -5.86 -13.93 -0.56
C ARG A 377 -5.84 -12.40 -0.72
N PHE A 378 -6.66 -11.87 -1.62
CA PHE A 378 -6.86 -10.42 -1.79
C PHE A 378 -7.17 -9.75 -0.45
N TRP A 379 -8.17 -10.28 0.28
CA TRP A 379 -8.59 -9.75 1.56
C TRP A 379 -7.54 -9.89 2.66
N LEU A 380 -6.76 -10.99 2.64
CA LEU A 380 -5.64 -11.18 3.58
C LEU A 380 -4.59 -10.08 3.38
N ASN A 381 -4.11 -9.92 2.16
CA ASN A 381 -3.06 -8.96 1.84
C ASN A 381 -3.54 -7.52 2.00
N TYR A 382 -4.81 -7.24 1.71
CA TYR A 382 -5.43 -5.95 1.97
C TYR A 382 -5.46 -5.65 3.46
N ALA A 383 -5.98 -6.56 4.30
CA ALA A 383 -6.03 -6.39 5.75
C ALA A 383 -4.63 -6.26 6.38
N ALA A 384 -3.65 -7.05 5.91
CA ALA A 384 -2.29 -6.97 6.40
C ALA A 384 -1.69 -5.57 6.23
N ARG A 385 -1.97 -4.92 5.09
CA ARG A 385 -1.39 -3.62 4.71
C ARG A 385 -2.21 -2.41 5.18
N LYS A 386 -3.49 -2.55 5.49
CA LYS A 386 -4.42 -1.43 5.78
C LYS A 386 -4.96 -1.48 7.21
N SER A 387 -4.41 -0.66 8.11
CA SER A 387 -4.84 -0.66 9.52
C SER A 387 -6.30 -0.25 9.74
N TRP A 388 -6.83 0.63 8.90
CA TRP A 388 -8.20 1.17 9.06
C TRP A 388 -9.29 0.16 8.70
N ALA A 389 -9.03 -0.65 7.67
CA ALA A 389 -9.99 -1.64 7.17
C ALA A 389 -9.86 -3.01 7.86
N PHE A 390 -8.83 -3.21 8.69
CA PHE A 390 -8.48 -4.51 9.26
C PHE A 390 -9.65 -5.19 9.96
N ASP A 391 -10.38 -4.48 10.82
CA ASP A 391 -11.43 -5.08 11.65
C ASP A 391 -12.61 -5.60 10.82
N THR A 392 -13.10 -4.77 9.89
CA THR A 392 -14.18 -5.15 8.97
C THR A 392 -13.76 -6.31 8.09
N ILE A 393 -12.57 -6.25 7.48
CA ILE A 393 -12.11 -7.28 6.55
C ILE A 393 -11.81 -8.60 7.27
N TYR A 394 -11.17 -8.55 8.43
CA TYR A 394 -10.84 -9.74 9.20
C TYR A 394 -12.11 -10.53 9.55
N TRP A 395 -13.09 -9.89 10.17
CA TRP A 395 -14.28 -10.60 10.64
C TRP A 395 -15.22 -11.00 9.51
N LYS A 396 -15.29 -10.19 8.44
CA LYS A 396 -16.16 -10.46 7.31
C LYS A 396 -15.59 -11.51 6.35
N TYR A 397 -14.33 -11.38 5.98
CA TYR A 397 -13.74 -12.15 4.88
C TYR A 397 -12.70 -13.19 5.30
N LEU A 398 -12.06 -13.05 6.46
CA LEU A 398 -10.93 -13.91 6.85
C LEU A 398 -11.25 -14.90 7.97
N ASP A 399 -11.98 -14.49 9.01
CA ASP A 399 -12.20 -15.28 10.22
C ASP A 399 -12.71 -16.71 9.93
N GLN A 400 -13.79 -16.84 9.17
CA GLN A 400 -14.35 -18.15 8.83
C GLN A 400 -13.49 -18.93 7.84
N ARG A 401 -12.74 -18.24 6.96
CA ARG A 401 -11.78 -18.89 6.06
C ARG A 401 -10.61 -19.48 6.81
N PHE A 402 -10.18 -18.84 7.90
CA PHE A 402 -9.12 -19.32 8.76
C PHE A 402 -9.57 -20.43 9.70
N PHE A 403 -10.72 -20.24 10.38
CA PHE A 403 -11.09 -21.05 11.54
C PHE A 403 -12.39 -21.85 11.38
N GLY A 404 -13.03 -21.76 10.22
CA GLY A 404 -14.30 -22.43 9.91
C GLY A 404 -15.51 -21.68 10.43
N GLU A 405 -16.68 -22.28 10.25
CA GLU A 405 -17.95 -21.64 10.58
C GLU A 405 -18.01 -21.16 12.03
N ARG A 406 -18.58 -19.97 12.22
CA ARG A 406 -18.93 -19.42 13.53
C ARG A 406 -20.43 -19.47 13.72
N ARG A 407 -20.88 -19.33 14.97
CA ARG A 407 -22.31 -19.20 15.26
C ARG A 407 -22.85 -17.88 14.70
N ALA A 408 -23.98 -17.95 14.00
CA ALA A 408 -24.57 -16.82 13.28
C ALA A 408 -25.40 -15.87 14.17
N ASP A 409 -25.70 -16.26 15.40
CA ASP A 409 -26.55 -15.53 16.35
C ASP A 409 -25.78 -14.49 17.21
N ILE A 410 -24.50 -14.27 16.92
CA ILE A 410 -23.64 -13.37 17.69
C ILE A 410 -23.53 -12.02 16.98
N SER A 411 -23.74 -10.95 17.74
CA SER A 411 -23.58 -9.57 17.23
C SER A 411 -22.14 -9.30 16.81
N THR A 412 -21.96 -8.40 15.85
CA THR A 412 -20.65 -8.08 15.26
C THR A 412 -19.60 -7.64 16.30
N ASP A 413 -20.02 -6.90 17.32
CA ASP A 413 -19.16 -6.46 18.42
C ASP A 413 -18.77 -7.59 19.38
N GLN A 414 -19.47 -8.73 19.36
CA GLN A 414 -19.23 -9.87 20.26
C GLN A 414 -18.57 -11.08 19.58
N LEU A 415 -18.11 -10.93 18.34
CA LEU A 415 -17.52 -12.02 17.56
C LEU A 415 -16.32 -12.67 18.25
N TRP A 416 -15.61 -11.94 19.13
CA TRP A 416 -14.54 -12.48 19.97
C TRP A 416 -14.92 -13.76 20.73
N LYS A 417 -16.17 -13.89 21.16
CA LYS A 417 -16.67 -15.05 21.92
C LYS A 417 -16.58 -16.36 21.13
N THR A 418 -16.52 -16.28 19.79
CA THR A 418 -16.40 -17.44 18.91
C THR A 418 -14.96 -17.95 18.76
N ARG A 419 -13.97 -17.13 19.13
CA ARG A 419 -12.54 -17.41 18.88
C ARG A 419 -11.63 -17.26 20.11
N VAL A 420 -12.10 -16.70 21.23
CA VAL A 420 -11.27 -16.47 22.43
C VAL A 420 -10.59 -17.73 22.99
N GLN A 421 -11.21 -18.89 22.79
CA GLN A 421 -10.65 -20.19 23.17
C GLN A 421 -9.38 -20.54 22.37
N LEU A 422 -9.21 -19.96 21.17
CA LEU A 422 -8.04 -20.16 20.32
C LEU A 422 -6.81 -19.35 20.76
N LEU A 423 -6.99 -18.40 21.66
CA LEU A 423 -5.87 -17.69 22.28
C LEU A 423 -5.10 -18.63 23.22
N ASN A 424 -3.84 -18.32 23.48
CA ASN A 424 -3.05 -18.98 24.52
C ASN A 424 -3.38 -18.37 25.91
N LYS A 425 -2.74 -18.88 26.97
CA LYS A 425 -3.00 -18.43 28.35
C LYS A 425 -2.57 -16.97 28.58
N GLU A 426 -1.46 -16.55 28.00
CA GLU A 426 -0.87 -15.22 28.19
C GLU A 426 -1.67 -14.16 27.44
N GLU A 427 -2.04 -14.45 26.20
CA GLU A 427 -2.95 -13.63 25.37
C GLU A 427 -4.29 -13.40 26.10
N ARG A 428 -4.91 -14.46 26.63
CA ARG A 428 -6.16 -14.32 27.40
C ARG A 428 -5.97 -13.47 28.67
N ALA A 429 -4.86 -13.65 29.37
CA ALA A 429 -4.58 -12.90 30.60
C ALA A 429 -4.34 -11.41 30.34
N ALA A 430 -3.79 -11.04 29.17
CA ALA A 430 -3.53 -9.66 28.79
C ALA A 430 -4.75 -8.91 28.22
N MET A 431 -5.80 -9.62 27.79
CA MET A 431 -6.98 -9.02 27.16
C MET A 431 -7.73 -8.07 28.09
N GLU A 432 -8.14 -8.51 29.28
CA GLU A 432 -8.96 -7.70 30.20
C GLU A 432 -8.23 -6.45 30.74
N PRO A 433 -6.93 -6.50 31.09
CA PRO A 433 -6.17 -5.29 31.38
C PRO A 433 -6.20 -4.27 30.24
N LEU A 434 -6.02 -4.71 28.98
CA LEU A 434 -6.08 -3.80 27.83
C LEU A 434 -7.47 -3.18 27.66
N VAL A 435 -8.53 -4.00 27.77
CA VAL A 435 -9.92 -3.51 27.67
C VAL A 435 -10.17 -2.42 28.70
N LYS A 436 -9.77 -2.64 29.95
CA LYS A 436 -9.90 -1.62 31.00
C LYS A 436 -9.14 -0.35 30.63
N THR A 437 -7.88 -0.46 30.21
CA THR A 437 -7.10 0.70 29.75
C THR A 437 -7.78 1.44 28.62
N LYS A 438 -8.35 0.74 27.62
CA LYS A 438 -9.01 1.38 26.49
C LYS A 438 -10.35 2.03 26.83
N MET A 439 -11.12 1.43 27.72
CA MET A 439 -12.33 2.06 28.25
C MET A 439 -11.98 3.31 29.06
N ASP A 440 -10.88 3.31 29.81
CA ASP A 440 -10.41 4.50 30.52
C ASP A 440 -9.93 5.57 29.54
N GLU A 441 -9.15 5.21 28.50
CA GLU A 441 -8.73 6.12 27.42
C GLU A 441 -9.93 6.73 26.68
N SER A 442 -10.99 5.97 26.40
CA SER A 442 -12.17 6.47 25.67
C SER A 442 -12.98 7.56 26.38
N LYS A 443 -12.71 7.82 27.67
CA LYS A 443 -13.39 8.85 28.46
C LYS A 443 -12.92 10.26 28.09
N ASP A 444 -11.67 10.39 27.63
CA ASP A 444 -11.04 11.66 27.36
C ASP A 444 -10.54 11.72 25.90
N ARG A 445 -10.73 12.85 25.24
CA ARG A 445 -10.25 13.06 23.86
C ARG A 445 -8.95 13.84 23.85
N VAL A 446 -7.81 13.15 23.83
CA VAL A 446 -6.48 13.77 23.89
C VAL A 446 -5.50 13.16 22.88
N LEU A 447 -4.45 13.91 22.55
CA LEU A 447 -3.29 13.39 21.82
C LEU A 447 -2.20 13.00 22.81
N VAL A 448 -1.90 11.70 22.89
CA VAL A 448 -0.89 11.17 23.80
C VAL A 448 0.50 11.27 23.17
N GLN A 449 1.44 11.88 23.88
CA GLN A 449 2.85 11.86 23.51
C GLN A 449 3.52 10.68 24.21
N TRP A 450 4.21 9.85 23.43
CA TRP A 450 4.87 8.64 23.92
C TRP A 450 6.38 8.82 23.95
N ASP A 451 7.01 8.51 25.09
CA ASP A 451 8.44 8.25 25.10
C ASP A 451 8.76 7.01 24.25
N ALA A 452 9.87 7.07 23.51
CA ALA A 452 10.24 6.02 22.57
C ALA A 452 10.48 4.66 23.25
N THR A 453 11.04 4.66 24.46
CA THR A 453 11.32 3.44 25.23
C THR A 453 10.03 2.88 25.81
N GLU A 454 9.17 3.74 26.36
CA GLU A 454 7.88 3.31 26.91
C GLU A 454 6.95 2.77 25.82
N ALA A 455 6.90 3.40 24.64
CA ALA A 455 6.15 2.89 23.49
C ALA A 455 6.61 1.48 23.09
N ARG A 456 7.92 1.26 22.97
CA ARG A 456 8.46 -0.06 22.63
C ARG A 456 8.14 -1.11 23.70
N LYS A 457 8.25 -0.74 24.98
CA LYS A 457 7.91 -1.62 26.10
C LYS A 457 6.43 -1.98 26.14
N ARG A 458 5.55 -1.01 25.88
CA ARG A 458 4.09 -1.23 25.79
C ARG A 458 3.74 -2.11 24.61
N LEU A 459 4.39 -1.95 23.46
CA LEU A 459 4.16 -2.85 22.33
C LEU A 459 4.64 -4.28 22.65
N SER A 460 5.85 -4.43 23.19
CA SER A 460 6.41 -5.76 23.48
C SER A 460 5.60 -6.53 24.53
N SER A 461 4.87 -5.85 25.42
CA SER A 461 4.00 -6.54 26.40
C SER A 461 2.77 -7.23 25.81
N TYR A 462 2.48 -7.00 24.52
CA TYR A 462 1.34 -7.60 23.80
C TYR A 462 1.77 -8.39 22.56
N ILE A 463 3.08 -8.60 22.41
CA ILE A 463 3.73 -9.41 21.38
C ILE A 463 4.19 -10.69 22.08
N PHE A 464 3.35 -11.72 22.05
CA PHE A 464 3.62 -13.01 22.71
C PHE A 464 4.46 -13.92 21.82
N ASP A 465 5.17 -14.87 22.43
CA ASP A 465 6.02 -15.83 21.70
C ASP A 465 5.25 -17.00 21.11
#